data_AF-A0A9X2NU40-F1
#
_entry.id   AF-A0A9X2NU40-F1
#
_cell.length_a   1.000
_cell.length_b   1.000
_cell.length_c   1.000
_cell.angle_alpha   90.00
_cell.angle_beta   90.00
_cell.angle_gamma   90.00
#
_symmetry.space_group_name_H-M   'P 1'
#
loop_
_entity.id
_entity.type
_entity.pdbx_description
1 polymer ?
#
loop_
_entity_poly.entity_id
_entity_poly.type
_entity_poly.pdbx_seq_one_letter_code
_entity_poly.pdbx_strand_id
1 'polypeptide(L)'
;MLLFFTLITIIIDLFYLFVSLKAVLKNRYSILHLCSILFFIIQVLPLVVDMFNDVNSLGTHTKYLYNALTDENTAYLYNLFAIFVMVGLTSTAQKFAHKRVNIMFQRTKAINSFCRLCIVLLMFAPVAAVILAPTPEIYTNFSYFYTHSYNPLAVEYLYHRLVMPYIIYLSFLSILVYYYLIKGSTSKNIIMLLSSVICIWIDGKRGLLAFLIVGILLVDFIKNQTQSNWKLVKKGALLSCVFIAYFAVYSMFTTKNTDDSFYETYDAYFSRESEVKLSIYSRLNGADMLPYDGATLLYDITCYIPRFLWEDKPYGFFNYLTAYAYNGHAETFMEGSNFQVNIWSEYIANFGLLGCILSLLFIIGIVRVSERSNVAMLNISGSVFVLIYLFFGFELIVMVLFYAWLYFFVFKRKSSLHRTRTTY
;
A
#
# COMPACT_ATOMS: atom_id res chain seq x y z
N MET A 1 7.70 15.33 29.75
CA MET A 1 7.20 16.36 28.81
C MET A 1 6.75 15.73 27.48
N LEU A 2 7.53 14.80 26.91
CA LEU A 2 7.20 14.08 25.67
C LEU A 2 5.81 13.42 25.69
N LEU A 3 5.47 12.67 26.75
CA LEU A 3 4.14 12.03 26.89
C LEU A 3 2.97 13.03 26.73
N PHE A 4 3.09 14.20 27.33
CA PHE A 4 2.07 15.25 27.22
C PHE A 4 1.94 15.74 25.77
N PHE A 5 3.05 15.87 25.05
CA PHE A 5 3.05 16.26 23.64
C PHE A 5 2.46 15.17 22.73
N THR A 6 2.76 13.89 23.00
CA THR A 6 2.14 12.75 22.32
C THR A 6 0.62 12.72 22.54
N LEU A 7 0.16 12.97 23.77
CA LEU A 7 -1.29 13.04 24.07
C LEU A 7 -1.97 14.18 23.30
N ILE A 8 -1.34 15.36 23.23
CA ILE A 8 -1.85 16.48 22.42
C ILE A 8 -1.95 16.09 20.94
N THR A 9 -0.92 15.43 20.41
CA THR A 9 -0.87 14.92 19.02
C THR A 9 -2.05 14.00 18.75
N ILE A 10 -2.26 12.99 19.60
CA ILE A 10 -3.38 12.04 19.48
C ILE A 10 -4.73 12.77 19.52
N ILE A 11 -4.92 13.74 20.42
CA ILE A 11 -6.18 14.48 20.55
C ILE A 11 -6.47 15.30 19.28
N ILE A 12 -5.46 16.00 18.74
CA ILE A 12 -5.60 16.79 17.52
C ILE A 12 -5.93 15.88 16.34
N ASP A 13 -5.21 14.77 16.19
CA ASP A 13 -5.40 13.85 15.07
C ASP A 13 -6.74 13.10 15.16
N LEU A 14 -7.20 12.79 16.37
CA LEU A 14 -8.53 12.20 16.61
C LEU A 14 -9.65 13.15 16.17
N PHE A 15 -9.50 14.47 16.41
CA PHE A 15 -10.43 15.47 15.91
C PHE A 15 -10.49 15.46 14.37
N TYR A 16 -9.35 15.46 13.69
CA TYR A 16 -9.30 15.42 12.22
C TYR A 16 -9.78 14.08 11.63
N LEU A 17 -9.56 12.97 12.35
CA LEU A 17 -10.14 11.67 12.02
C LEU A 17 -11.67 11.77 12.03
N PHE A 18 -12.25 12.34 13.09
CA PHE A 18 -13.71 12.50 13.19
C PHE A 18 -14.26 13.37 12.06
N VAL A 19 -13.58 14.47 11.70
CA VAL A 19 -13.93 15.30 10.54
C VAL A 19 -13.96 14.47 9.26
N SER A 20 -12.94 13.63 9.04
CA SER A 20 -12.82 12.78 7.86
C SER A 20 -13.88 11.68 7.80
N LEU A 21 -14.13 10.99 8.91
CA LEU A 21 -15.18 9.99 9.03
C LEU A 21 -16.57 10.59 8.77
N LYS A 22 -16.86 11.76 9.36
CA LYS A 22 -18.13 12.48 9.16
C LYS A 22 -18.33 12.87 7.69
N ALA A 23 -17.27 13.33 7.02
CA ALA A 23 -17.30 13.68 5.59
C ALA A 23 -17.62 12.46 4.72
N VAL A 24 -16.96 11.33 5.00
CA VAL A 24 -17.20 10.04 4.34
C VAL A 24 -18.64 9.58 4.59
N LEU A 25 -19.12 9.55 5.83
CA LEU A 25 -20.49 9.14 6.18
C LEU A 25 -21.57 10.02 5.51
N LYS A 26 -21.29 11.30 5.28
CA LYS A 26 -22.20 12.25 4.62
C LYS A 26 -22.11 12.25 3.09
N ASN A 27 -21.31 11.36 2.47
CA ASN A 27 -21.08 11.32 1.02
C ASN A 27 -20.54 12.64 0.43
N ARG A 28 -19.82 13.43 1.23
CA ARG A 28 -19.15 14.67 0.82
C ARG A 28 -17.68 14.56 1.16
N TYR A 29 -16.94 13.82 0.35
CA TYR A 29 -15.54 13.51 0.62
C TYR A 29 -14.70 13.54 -0.66
N SER A 30 -13.43 13.90 -0.50
CA SER A 30 -12.32 13.56 -1.40
C SER A 30 -11.63 12.26 -0.94
N ILE A 31 -10.91 11.59 -1.84
CA ILE A 31 -9.98 10.48 -1.51
C ILE A 31 -9.00 10.87 -0.40
N LEU A 32 -8.66 12.15 -0.26
CA LEU A 32 -7.80 12.62 0.83
C LEU A 32 -8.39 12.35 2.23
N HIS A 33 -9.72 12.24 2.39
CA HIS A 33 -10.32 11.80 3.66
C HIS A 33 -10.08 10.32 3.94
N LEU A 34 -9.99 9.48 2.89
CA LEU A 34 -9.58 8.08 3.07
C LEU A 34 -8.09 8.00 3.40
N CYS A 35 -7.28 8.86 2.79
CA CYS A 35 -5.86 8.97 3.10
C CYS A 35 -5.63 9.39 4.56
N SER A 36 -6.40 10.35 5.08
CA SER A 36 -6.30 10.76 6.49
C SER A 36 -6.76 9.67 7.46
N ILE A 37 -7.83 8.93 7.14
CA ILE A 37 -8.25 7.77 7.94
C ILE A 37 -7.15 6.69 7.96
N LEU A 38 -6.58 6.37 6.80
CA LEU A 38 -5.50 5.39 6.69
C LEU A 38 -4.24 5.86 7.43
N PHE A 39 -3.87 7.13 7.26
CA PHE A 39 -2.75 7.76 7.96
C PHE A 39 -2.92 7.62 9.48
N PHE A 40 -4.09 7.95 10.01
CA PHE A 40 -4.37 7.78 11.44
C PHE A 40 -4.15 6.34 11.90
N ILE A 41 -4.68 5.36 11.16
CA ILE A 41 -4.58 3.94 11.52
C ILE A 41 -3.13 3.45 11.56
N ILE A 42 -2.26 3.94 10.68
CA ILE A 42 -0.90 3.41 10.53
C ILE A 42 0.21 4.30 11.13
N GLN A 43 -0.09 5.54 11.52
CA GLN A 43 0.88 6.48 12.09
C GLN A 43 0.50 6.96 13.49
N VAL A 44 -0.80 7.18 13.75
CA VAL A 44 -1.26 7.79 15.01
C VAL A 44 -1.77 6.75 16.00
N LEU A 45 -2.48 5.72 15.52
CA LEU A 45 -2.90 4.62 16.37
C LEU A 45 -1.69 3.87 16.97
N PRO A 46 -0.58 3.64 16.24
CA PRO A 46 0.64 3.09 16.83
C PRO A 46 1.17 3.88 18.04
N LEU A 47 1.10 5.22 18.06
CA LEU A 47 1.48 6.01 19.25
C LEU A 47 0.69 5.60 20.50
N VAL A 48 -0.58 5.23 20.33
CA VAL A 48 -1.41 4.73 21.45
C VAL A 48 -0.94 3.36 21.87
N VAL A 49 -0.61 2.47 20.92
CA VAL A 49 -0.12 1.12 21.20
C VAL A 49 1.24 1.16 21.90
N ASP A 50 2.17 2.00 21.43
CA ASP A 50 3.49 2.25 22.03
C ASP A 50 3.38 2.64 23.50
N MET A 51 2.38 3.44 23.88
CA MET A 51 2.18 3.86 25.27
C MET A 51 1.87 2.71 26.26
N PHE A 52 1.42 1.56 25.76
CA PHE A 52 1.03 0.40 26.58
C PHE A 52 1.95 -0.82 26.40
N ASN A 53 2.99 -0.73 25.57
CA ASN A 53 3.86 -1.86 25.25
C ASN A 53 5.34 -1.54 25.53
N ASP A 54 6.13 -2.60 25.70
CA ASP A 54 7.57 -2.46 25.95
C ASP A 54 8.38 -2.56 24.65
N VAL A 55 8.95 -1.42 24.26
CA VAL A 55 9.81 -1.25 23.07
C VAL A 55 11.14 -1.99 23.20
N ASN A 56 11.56 -2.38 24.41
CA ASN A 56 12.85 -3.05 24.65
C ASN A 56 12.99 -4.40 23.93
N SER A 57 11.88 -5.04 23.59
CA SER A 57 11.85 -6.27 22.78
C SER A 57 12.55 -6.11 21.42
N LEU A 58 12.37 -4.97 20.75
CA LEU A 58 12.97 -4.68 19.44
C LEU A 58 14.49 -4.50 19.46
N GLY A 59 15.06 -4.14 20.62
CA GLY A 59 16.48 -3.79 20.77
C GLY A 59 17.44 -4.97 20.54
N THR A 60 16.97 -6.20 20.68
CA THR A 60 17.77 -7.42 20.44
C THR A 60 17.99 -7.71 18.96
N HIS A 61 17.05 -7.29 18.10
CA HIS A 61 17.04 -7.64 16.68
C HIS A 61 17.36 -6.46 15.76
N THR A 62 16.94 -5.23 16.11
CA THR A 62 17.13 -4.04 15.28
C THR A 62 17.57 -2.83 16.09
N LYS A 63 18.88 -2.78 16.39
CA LYS A 63 19.49 -1.76 17.24
C LYS A 63 19.14 -0.32 16.83
N TYR A 64 19.20 0.01 15.55
CA TYR A 64 18.97 1.39 15.10
C TYR A 64 17.48 1.76 15.07
N LEU A 65 16.60 0.79 14.84
CA LEU A 65 15.16 0.97 14.99
C LEU A 65 14.81 1.25 16.46
N TYR A 66 15.36 0.46 17.39
CA TYR A 66 15.20 0.70 18.82
C TYR A 66 15.71 2.08 19.26
N ASN A 67 16.90 2.49 18.79
CA ASN A 67 17.43 3.82 19.06
C ASN A 67 16.50 4.93 18.55
N ALA A 68 15.93 4.76 17.35
CA ALA A 68 15.00 5.74 16.78
C ALA A 68 13.68 5.82 17.55
N LEU A 69 13.19 4.71 18.09
CA LEU A 69 11.96 4.66 18.89
C LEU A 69 12.14 5.27 20.29
N THR A 70 13.35 5.17 20.85
CA THR A 70 13.68 5.66 22.20
C THR A 70 14.25 7.08 22.24
N ASP A 71 14.69 7.62 21.10
CA ASP A 71 15.22 8.99 21.00
C ASP A 71 14.13 10.06 21.15
N GLU A 72 14.26 10.91 22.17
CA GLU A 72 13.27 11.93 22.49
C GLU A 72 13.11 12.98 21.39
N ASN A 73 14.22 13.41 20.76
CA ASN A 73 14.20 14.42 19.71
C ASN A 73 13.44 13.92 18.48
N THR A 74 13.69 12.66 18.09
CA THR A 74 12.97 11.96 17.04
C THR A 74 11.48 11.89 17.36
N ALA A 75 11.11 11.55 18.60
CA ALA A 75 9.72 11.47 19.02
C ALA A 75 9.01 12.84 18.97
N TYR A 76 9.67 13.94 19.35
CA TYR A 76 9.12 15.29 19.22
C TYR A 76 8.88 15.68 17.76
N LEU A 77 9.85 15.42 16.87
CA LEU A 77 9.69 15.68 15.44
C LEU A 77 8.63 14.81 14.78
N TYR A 78 8.52 13.55 15.20
CA TYR A 78 7.49 12.63 14.73
C TYR A 78 6.09 13.13 15.09
N ASN A 79 5.87 13.56 16.33
CA ASN A 79 4.60 14.14 16.77
C ASN A 79 4.23 15.39 15.94
N LEU A 80 5.20 16.27 15.66
CA LEU A 80 4.98 17.43 14.78
C LEU A 80 4.62 17.00 13.35
N PHE A 81 5.31 16.00 12.82
CA PHE A 81 5.02 15.40 11.52
C PHE A 81 3.59 14.85 11.45
N ALA A 82 3.16 14.08 12.46
CA ALA A 82 1.84 13.46 12.51
C ALA A 82 0.73 14.53 12.43
N ILE A 83 0.80 15.56 13.29
CA ILE A 83 -0.13 16.69 13.27
C ILE A 83 -0.11 17.38 11.91
N PHE A 84 1.08 17.72 11.40
CA PHE A 84 1.23 18.47 10.15
C PHE A 84 0.57 17.74 8.97
N VAL A 85 0.85 16.44 8.82
CA VAL A 85 0.29 15.63 7.73
C VAL A 85 -1.20 15.43 7.90
N MET A 86 -1.68 15.12 9.11
CA MET A 86 -3.10 14.88 9.37
C MET A 86 -3.95 16.14 9.11
N VAL A 87 -3.48 17.30 9.58
CA VAL A 87 -4.07 18.61 9.30
C VAL A 87 -4.04 18.91 7.79
N GLY A 88 -2.89 18.70 7.15
CA GLY A 88 -2.67 18.99 5.74
C GLY A 88 -3.56 18.17 4.80
N LEU A 89 -3.65 16.86 5.04
CA LEU A 89 -4.54 15.96 4.34
C LEU A 89 -5.99 16.37 4.55
N THR A 90 -6.44 16.50 5.80
CA THR A 90 -7.87 16.73 6.11
C THR A 90 -8.34 18.10 5.66
N SER A 91 -7.55 19.16 5.87
CA SER A 91 -7.89 20.52 5.45
C SER A 91 -7.99 20.64 3.93
N THR A 92 -7.08 19.99 3.20
CA THR A 92 -7.14 19.94 1.73
C THR A 92 -8.31 19.07 1.27
N ALA A 93 -8.59 17.97 1.96
CA ALA A 93 -9.71 17.09 1.68
C ALA A 93 -11.05 17.82 1.77
N GLN A 94 -11.23 18.71 2.77
CA GLN A 94 -12.43 19.54 2.91
C GLN A 94 -12.59 20.52 1.73
N LYS A 95 -11.49 21.11 1.24
CA LYS A 95 -11.52 22.00 0.06
C LYS A 95 -11.87 21.23 -1.22
N PHE A 96 -11.45 19.98 -1.33
CA PHE A 96 -11.75 19.10 -2.47
C PHE A 96 -13.04 18.30 -2.27
N ALA A 97 -13.70 18.44 -1.12
CA ALA A 97 -14.90 17.70 -0.81
C ALA A 97 -16.03 18.15 -1.75
N HIS A 98 -16.40 17.25 -2.65
CA HIS A 98 -17.57 17.42 -3.48
C HIS A 98 -18.59 16.35 -3.13
N LYS A 99 -19.88 16.65 -3.26
CA LYS A 99 -20.91 15.62 -3.21
C LYS A 99 -20.69 14.76 -4.46
N ARG A 100 -20.13 13.55 -4.30
CA ARG A 100 -19.96 12.63 -5.44
C ARG A 100 -21.35 12.19 -5.91
N VAL A 101 -21.84 12.84 -6.95
CA VAL A 101 -23.04 12.44 -7.69
C VAL A 101 -22.59 11.49 -8.80
N ASN A 102 -23.46 10.52 -9.07
CA ASN A 102 -23.33 9.27 -9.84
C ASN A 102 -22.88 9.40 -11.33
N ILE A 103 -21.95 10.30 -11.66
CA ILE A 103 -21.59 10.65 -13.04
C ILE A 103 -20.78 9.54 -13.73
N MET A 104 -20.08 8.68 -12.97
CA MET A 104 -19.24 7.63 -13.55
C MET A 104 -20.02 6.37 -13.98
N PHE A 105 -21.11 6.01 -13.31
CA PHE A 105 -21.78 4.72 -13.53
C PHE A 105 -22.67 4.67 -14.77
N GLN A 106 -23.01 5.82 -15.35
CA GLN A 106 -23.81 5.89 -16.58
C GLN A 106 -22.99 5.69 -17.87
N ARG A 107 -21.65 5.66 -17.81
CA ARG A 107 -20.80 5.67 -19.03
C ARG A 107 -19.94 4.43 -19.29
N THR A 108 -19.94 3.42 -18.42
CA THR A 108 -19.39 2.11 -18.81
C THR A 108 -20.38 1.43 -19.75
N LYS A 109 -20.23 1.74 -21.06
CA LYS A 109 -20.80 0.94 -22.14
C LYS A 109 -20.53 -0.54 -21.86
N ALA A 110 -21.50 -1.39 -22.22
CA ALA A 110 -21.37 -2.84 -22.12
C ALA A 110 -20.03 -3.27 -22.74
N ILE A 111 -19.10 -3.69 -21.89
CA ILE A 111 -17.84 -4.29 -22.34
C ILE A 111 -18.22 -5.53 -23.16
N ASN A 112 -17.64 -5.62 -24.36
CA ASN A 112 -17.86 -6.72 -25.28
C ASN A 112 -17.63 -8.06 -24.54
N SER A 113 -18.45 -9.06 -24.83
CA SER A 113 -18.35 -10.41 -24.27
C SER A 113 -16.94 -10.99 -24.41
N PHE A 114 -16.24 -10.68 -25.51
CA PHE A 114 -14.84 -11.06 -25.71
C PHE A 114 -13.90 -10.49 -24.64
N CYS A 115 -13.95 -9.17 -24.39
CA CYS A 115 -13.12 -8.56 -23.36
C CYS A 115 -13.44 -9.11 -21.96
N ARG A 116 -14.72 -9.44 -21.69
CA ARG A 116 -15.11 -10.07 -20.43
C ARG A 116 -14.52 -11.48 -20.30
N LEU A 117 -14.52 -12.25 -21.38
CA LEU A 117 -13.87 -13.55 -21.44
C LEU A 117 -12.37 -13.44 -21.18
N CYS A 118 -11.68 -12.48 -21.82
CA CYS A 118 -10.26 -12.23 -21.58
C CYS A 118 -9.99 -11.91 -20.09
N ILE A 119 -10.81 -11.07 -19.46
CA ILE A 119 -10.67 -10.75 -18.03
C ILE A 119 -10.82 -12.02 -17.18
N VAL A 120 -11.82 -12.86 -17.47
CA VAL A 120 -12.02 -14.12 -16.73
C VAL A 120 -10.84 -15.07 -16.91
N LEU A 121 -10.31 -15.21 -18.14
CA LEU A 121 -9.12 -16.02 -18.38
C LEU A 121 -7.91 -15.50 -17.59
N LEU A 122 -7.72 -14.18 -17.53
CA LEU A 122 -6.64 -13.56 -16.78
C LEU A 122 -6.79 -13.74 -15.26
N MET A 123 -8.02 -13.80 -14.72
CA MET A 123 -8.26 -14.13 -13.29
C MET A 123 -7.78 -15.54 -12.91
N PHE A 124 -7.67 -16.45 -13.88
CA PHE A 124 -7.18 -17.81 -13.67
C PHE A 124 -5.80 -18.05 -14.29
N ALA A 125 -5.12 -17.00 -14.76
CA ALA A 125 -3.76 -17.11 -15.30
C ALA A 125 -2.76 -17.79 -14.35
N PRO A 126 -2.83 -17.62 -13.01
CA PRO A 126 -1.96 -18.34 -12.09
C PRO A 126 -2.10 -19.87 -12.17
N VAL A 127 -3.28 -20.40 -12.51
CA VAL A 127 -3.49 -21.84 -12.69
C VAL A 127 -2.69 -22.34 -13.89
N ALA A 128 -2.77 -21.64 -15.02
CA ALA A 128 -1.98 -21.96 -16.20
C ALA A 128 -0.47 -21.86 -15.90
N ALA A 129 -0.06 -20.84 -15.14
CA ALA A 129 1.33 -20.67 -14.73
C ALA A 129 1.83 -21.78 -13.81
N VAL A 130 0.98 -22.33 -12.94
CA VAL A 130 1.34 -23.50 -12.10
C VAL A 130 1.50 -24.75 -12.96
N ILE A 131 0.61 -24.98 -13.93
CA ILE A 131 0.71 -26.14 -14.85
C ILE A 131 2.00 -26.07 -15.68
N LEU A 132 2.41 -24.87 -16.07
CA LEU A 132 3.64 -24.62 -16.83
C LEU A 132 4.88 -24.45 -15.95
N ALA A 133 4.75 -24.56 -14.62
CA ALA A 133 5.88 -24.43 -13.71
C ALA A 133 6.84 -25.62 -13.89
N PRO A 134 8.14 -25.44 -13.60
CA PRO A 134 9.12 -26.53 -13.66
C PRO A 134 8.69 -27.76 -12.84
N THR A 135 8.08 -27.53 -11.68
CA THR A 135 7.56 -28.56 -10.77
C THR A 135 6.19 -28.12 -10.20
N PRO A 136 5.08 -28.44 -10.87
CA PRO A 136 3.74 -28.00 -10.45
C PRO A 136 3.33 -28.47 -9.05
N GLU A 137 3.84 -29.63 -8.62
CA GLU A 137 3.53 -30.26 -7.32
C GLU A 137 3.87 -29.36 -6.13
N ILE A 138 4.88 -28.49 -6.25
CA ILE A 138 5.27 -27.54 -5.20
C ILE A 138 4.08 -26.67 -4.77
N TYR A 139 3.24 -26.26 -5.73
CA TYR A 139 2.11 -25.36 -5.47
C TYR A 139 0.90 -26.07 -4.86
N THR A 140 0.95 -27.39 -4.69
CA THR A 140 -0.05 -28.13 -3.90
C THR A 140 0.15 -27.93 -2.40
N ASN A 141 1.35 -27.49 -1.98
CA ASN A 141 1.67 -27.15 -0.60
C ASN A 141 1.58 -25.64 -0.39
N PHE A 142 0.72 -25.22 0.53
CA PHE A 142 0.58 -23.80 0.87
C PHE A 142 1.90 -23.23 1.40
N SER A 143 2.31 -22.08 0.85
CA SER A 143 3.49 -21.34 1.34
C SER A 143 4.79 -22.18 1.34
N TYR A 144 4.96 -23.08 0.37
CA TYR A 144 6.11 -24.01 0.32
C TYR A 144 7.48 -23.33 0.49
N PHE A 145 7.75 -22.27 -0.29
CA PHE A 145 9.00 -21.50 -0.21
C PHE A 145 9.15 -20.65 1.07
N TYR A 146 8.21 -20.72 2.00
CA TYR A 146 8.31 -20.10 3.33
C TYR A 146 8.38 -21.12 4.46
N THR A 147 8.07 -22.38 4.18
CA THR A 147 8.03 -23.47 5.17
C THR A 147 9.13 -24.51 4.97
N HIS A 148 9.73 -24.56 3.79
CA HIS A 148 10.78 -25.51 3.45
C HIS A 148 12.10 -24.79 3.11
N SER A 149 13.22 -25.45 3.36
CA SER A 149 14.52 -25.01 2.84
C SER A 149 14.58 -25.28 1.33
N TYR A 150 15.17 -24.34 0.60
CA TYR A 150 15.34 -24.44 -0.85
C TYR A 150 16.65 -23.77 -1.24
N ASN A 151 17.18 -24.16 -2.40
CA ASN A 151 18.31 -23.47 -3.00
C ASN A 151 17.81 -22.19 -3.71
N PRO A 152 18.30 -20.98 -3.34
CA PRO A 152 17.89 -19.72 -3.98
C PRO A 152 18.22 -19.62 -5.47
N LEU A 153 19.10 -20.49 -5.97
CA LEU A 153 19.46 -20.59 -7.39
C LEU A 153 18.69 -21.70 -8.12
N ALA A 154 17.82 -22.44 -7.42
CA ALA A 154 16.98 -23.46 -8.03
C ALA A 154 15.99 -22.83 -9.02
N VAL A 155 15.75 -23.53 -10.13
CA VAL A 155 14.89 -23.05 -11.22
C VAL A 155 13.46 -22.81 -10.72
N GLU A 156 13.00 -23.65 -9.80
CA GLU A 156 11.70 -23.58 -9.13
C GLU A 156 11.53 -22.27 -8.36
N TYR A 157 12.54 -21.92 -7.56
CA TYR A 157 12.52 -20.69 -6.78
C TYR A 157 12.64 -19.46 -7.68
N LEU A 158 13.52 -19.48 -8.68
CA LEU A 158 13.66 -18.41 -9.65
C LEU A 158 12.34 -18.18 -10.42
N TYR A 159 11.64 -19.25 -10.81
CA TYR A 159 10.33 -19.17 -11.43
C TYR A 159 9.29 -18.54 -10.49
N HIS A 160 9.21 -19.01 -9.24
CA HIS A 160 8.32 -18.44 -8.23
C HIS A 160 8.63 -16.98 -7.90
N ARG A 161 9.91 -16.56 -7.96
CA ARG A 161 10.34 -15.20 -7.64
C ARG A 161 10.20 -14.24 -8.83
N LEU A 162 10.49 -14.68 -10.04
CA LEU A 162 10.63 -13.80 -11.21
C LEU A 162 9.44 -13.83 -12.17
N VAL A 163 8.64 -14.91 -12.17
CA VAL A 163 7.52 -15.08 -13.13
C VAL A 163 6.18 -15.03 -12.40
N MET A 164 6.02 -15.86 -11.37
CA MET A 164 4.75 -16.03 -10.68
C MET A 164 4.14 -14.72 -10.11
N PRO A 165 4.90 -13.79 -9.49
CA PRO A 165 4.32 -12.61 -8.87
C PRO A 165 3.64 -11.69 -9.91
N TYR A 166 4.23 -11.54 -11.10
CA TYR A 166 3.63 -10.75 -12.18
C TYR A 166 2.31 -11.33 -12.66
N ILE A 167 2.21 -12.66 -12.76
CA ILE A 167 0.99 -13.36 -13.18
C ILE A 167 -0.09 -13.24 -12.09
N ILE A 168 0.29 -13.39 -10.82
CA ILE A 168 -0.61 -13.20 -9.68
C ILE A 168 -1.12 -11.76 -9.64
N TYR A 169 -0.28 -10.75 -9.86
CA TYR A 169 -0.71 -9.35 -9.88
C TYR A 169 -1.58 -9.01 -11.09
N LEU A 170 -1.32 -9.61 -12.25
CA LEU A 170 -2.21 -9.49 -13.41
C LEU A 170 -3.59 -10.11 -13.13
N SER A 171 -3.62 -11.26 -12.47
CA SER A 171 -4.86 -11.89 -12.01
C SER A 171 -5.60 -11.04 -10.99
N PHE A 172 -4.88 -10.54 -9.98
CA PHE A 172 -5.39 -9.62 -8.96
C PHE A 172 -6.07 -8.39 -9.60
N LEU A 173 -5.40 -7.74 -10.55
CA LEU A 173 -5.98 -6.59 -11.26
C LEU A 173 -7.23 -7.01 -12.05
N SER A 174 -7.18 -8.17 -12.70
CA SER A 174 -8.31 -8.73 -13.45
C SER A 174 -9.51 -9.04 -12.55
N ILE A 175 -9.28 -9.54 -11.33
CA ILE A 175 -10.30 -9.75 -10.29
C ILE A 175 -10.97 -8.43 -9.93
N LEU A 176 -10.20 -7.38 -9.65
CA LEU A 176 -10.74 -6.06 -9.30
C LEU A 176 -11.52 -5.42 -10.45
N VAL A 177 -11.01 -5.53 -11.68
CA VAL A 177 -11.70 -5.05 -12.89
C VAL A 177 -12.98 -5.84 -13.13
N TYR A 178 -12.94 -7.17 -13.03
CA TYR A 178 -14.13 -8.03 -13.14
C TYR A 178 -15.18 -7.65 -12.10
N TYR A 179 -14.75 -7.50 -10.83
CA TYR A 179 -15.60 -7.07 -9.74
C TYR A 179 -16.22 -5.70 -10.05
N TYR A 180 -15.43 -4.72 -10.53
CA TYR A 180 -15.92 -3.39 -10.91
C TYR A 180 -16.98 -3.44 -12.02
N LEU A 181 -16.82 -4.30 -13.02
CA LEU A 181 -17.69 -4.31 -14.19
C LEU A 181 -19.03 -5.02 -13.96
N ILE A 182 -19.11 -5.88 -12.95
CA ILE A 182 -20.27 -6.73 -12.74
C ILE A 182 -21.36 -6.03 -11.92
N LYS A 183 -22.61 -6.20 -12.36
CA LYS A 183 -23.80 -5.98 -11.54
C LYS A 183 -24.04 -7.23 -10.68
N GLY A 184 -24.18 -7.02 -9.36
CA GLY A 184 -24.18 -8.06 -8.34
C GLY A 184 -25.07 -9.26 -8.67
N SER A 185 -24.45 -10.42 -8.82
CA SER A 185 -25.11 -11.71 -9.07
C SER A 185 -24.30 -12.80 -8.38
N THR A 186 -24.98 -13.74 -7.73
CA THR A 186 -24.39 -14.74 -6.83
C THR A 186 -23.33 -15.61 -7.52
N SER A 187 -23.58 -16.07 -8.75
CA SER A 187 -22.63 -16.90 -9.50
C SER A 187 -21.32 -16.18 -9.83
N LYS A 188 -21.39 -14.87 -10.08
CA LYS A 188 -20.20 -14.05 -10.41
C LYS A 188 -19.34 -13.78 -9.18
N ASN A 189 -19.96 -13.70 -7.99
CA ASN A 189 -19.24 -13.61 -6.73
C ASN A 189 -18.48 -14.91 -6.42
N ILE A 190 -19.02 -16.07 -6.79
CA ILE A 190 -18.35 -17.37 -6.62
C ILE A 190 -17.10 -17.47 -7.50
N ILE A 191 -17.19 -17.12 -8.79
CA ILE A 191 -16.03 -17.11 -9.70
C ILE A 191 -14.90 -16.24 -9.15
N MET A 192 -15.26 -15.04 -8.67
CA MET A 192 -14.31 -14.13 -8.05
C MET A 192 -13.67 -14.76 -6.81
N LEU A 193 -14.48 -15.30 -5.88
CA LEU A 193 -13.97 -15.93 -4.66
C LEU A 193 -13.01 -17.08 -4.97
N LEU A 194 -13.37 -17.95 -5.91
CA LEU A 194 -12.52 -19.07 -6.35
C LEU A 194 -11.17 -18.56 -6.89
N SER A 195 -11.19 -17.57 -7.79
CA SER A 195 -9.95 -16.99 -8.32
C SER A 195 -9.09 -16.34 -7.22
N SER A 196 -9.70 -15.65 -6.26
CA SER A 196 -8.99 -15.04 -5.13
C SER A 196 -8.32 -16.08 -4.24
N VAL A 197 -9.03 -17.17 -3.90
CA VAL A 197 -8.49 -18.26 -3.08
C VAL A 197 -7.29 -18.91 -3.78
N ILE A 198 -7.40 -19.18 -5.08
CA ILE A 198 -6.29 -19.72 -5.88
C ILE A 198 -5.08 -18.78 -5.84
N CYS A 199 -5.29 -17.47 -6.04
CA CYS A 199 -4.19 -16.51 -6.03
C CYS A 199 -3.51 -16.44 -4.66
N ILE A 200 -4.29 -16.41 -3.57
CA ILE A 200 -3.77 -16.39 -2.19
C ILE A 200 -3.00 -17.67 -1.88
N TRP A 201 -3.49 -18.82 -2.35
CA TRP A 201 -2.83 -20.10 -2.17
C TRP A 201 -1.46 -20.15 -2.85
N ILE A 202 -1.41 -19.79 -4.14
CA ILE A 202 -0.20 -19.82 -4.96
C ILE A 202 0.81 -18.76 -4.51
N ASP A 203 0.36 -17.56 -4.13
CA ASP A 203 1.23 -16.51 -3.59
C ASP A 203 1.85 -16.95 -2.27
N GLY A 204 1.08 -17.63 -1.42
CA GLY A 204 1.55 -18.14 -0.14
C GLY A 204 1.95 -17.03 0.84
N LYS A 205 1.56 -15.77 0.60
CA LYS A 205 1.78 -14.63 1.49
C LYS A 205 0.45 -13.99 1.91
N ARG A 206 0.49 -13.37 3.07
CA ARG A 206 -0.62 -12.62 3.65
C ARG A 206 -0.95 -11.29 2.98
N GLY A 207 0.01 -10.67 2.29
CA GLY A 207 -0.15 -9.33 1.71
C GLY A 207 -1.24 -9.27 0.63
N LEU A 208 -1.33 -10.30 -0.22
CA LEU A 208 -2.28 -10.32 -1.33
C LEU A 208 -3.74 -10.24 -0.88
N LEU A 209 -4.09 -10.94 0.22
CA LEU A 209 -5.43 -10.87 0.78
C LEU A 209 -5.76 -9.44 1.28
N ALA A 210 -4.81 -8.78 1.96
CA ALA A 210 -4.99 -7.40 2.41
C ALA A 210 -5.26 -6.47 1.22
N PHE A 211 -4.44 -6.56 0.16
CA PHE A 211 -4.63 -5.78 -1.06
C PHE A 211 -5.99 -6.04 -1.72
N LEU A 212 -6.46 -7.28 -1.70
CA LEU A 212 -7.73 -7.66 -2.33
C LEU A 212 -8.92 -7.13 -1.55
N ILE A 213 -8.87 -7.15 -0.22
CA ILE A 213 -9.89 -6.54 0.65
C ILE A 213 -9.96 -5.04 0.40
N VAL A 214 -8.82 -4.34 0.43
CA VAL A 214 -8.74 -2.90 0.17
C VAL A 214 -9.27 -2.59 -1.23
N GLY A 215 -8.85 -3.34 -2.25
CA GLY A 215 -9.32 -3.18 -3.62
C GLY A 215 -10.83 -3.37 -3.77
N ILE A 216 -11.42 -4.40 -3.15
CA ILE A 216 -12.86 -4.66 -3.16
C ILE A 216 -13.62 -3.53 -2.48
N LEU A 217 -13.18 -3.10 -1.30
CA LEU A 217 -13.80 -1.98 -0.57
C LEU A 217 -13.74 -0.69 -1.37
N LEU A 218 -12.64 -0.42 -2.06
CA LEU A 218 -12.50 0.73 -2.94
C LEU A 218 -13.42 0.65 -4.15
N VAL A 219 -13.52 -0.52 -4.79
CA VAL A 219 -14.48 -0.72 -5.88
C VAL A 219 -15.90 -0.48 -5.38
N ASP A 220 -16.29 -1.08 -4.26
CA ASP A 220 -17.61 -0.88 -3.68
C ASP A 220 -17.87 0.58 -3.32
N PHE A 221 -16.90 1.25 -2.73
CA PHE A 221 -16.98 2.66 -2.42
C PHE A 221 -17.19 3.53 -3.66
N ILE A 222 -16.54 3.17 -4.77
CA ILE A 222 -16.72 3.84 -6.06
C ILE A 222 -18.10 3.54 -6.66
N LYS A 223 -18.62 2.31 -6.51
CA LYS A 223 -19.94 1.91 -7.02
C LYS A 223 -21.11 2.46 -6.18
N ASN A 224 -20.96 2.47 -4.86
CA ASN A 224 -22.06 2.56 -3.91
C ASN A 224 -22.36 4.01 -3.50
N GLN A 225 -22.35 4.94 -4.46
CA GLN A 225 -22.55 6.38 -4.20
C GLN A 225 -24.01 6.77 -3.92
N THR A 226 -24.95 5.82 -3.96
CA THR A 226 -26.39 6.06 -3.74
C THR A 226 -26.96 5.37 -2.49
N GLN A 227 -26.27 4.39 -1.89
CA GLN A 227 -26.74 3.73 -0.67
C GLN A 227 -26.01 4.26 0.58
N SER A 228 -26.56 3.96 1.75
CA SER A 228 -25.93 4.27 3.04
C SER A 228 -24.53 3.64 3.14
N ASN A 229 -23.52 4.47 3.38
CA ASN A 229 -22.13 4.06 3.60
C ASN A 229 -21.98 3.11 4.79
N TRP A 230 -22.99 3.00 5.65
CA TRP A 230 -23.01 2.03 6.75
C TRP A 230 -22.89 0.59 6.27
N LYS A 231 -23.43 0.25 5.09
CA LYS A 231 -23.25 -1.09 4.51
C LYS A 231 -21.79 -1.36 4.15
N LEU A 232 -21.07 -0.34 3.66
CA LEU A 232 -19.64 -0.45 3.37
C LEU A 232 -18.83 -0.62 4.66
N VAL A 233 -19.16 0.12 5.72
CA VAL A 233 -18.52 -0.03 7.03
C VAL A 233 -18.71 -1.44 7.58
N LYS A 234 -19.94 -1.99 7.55
CA LYS A 234 -20.22 -3.37 7.96
C LYS A 234 -19.44 -4.40 7.13
N LYS A 235 -19.40 -4.23 5.81
CA LYS A 235 -18.62 -5.10 4.92
C LYS A 235 -17.12 -5.00 5.20
N GLY A 236 -16.61 -3.80 5.43
CA GLY A 236 -15.22 -3.55 5.82
C GLY A 236 -14.87 -4.26 7.11
N ALA A 237 -15.68 -4.10 8.15
CA ALA A 237 -15.50 -4.79 9.42
C ALA A 237 -15.48 -6.33 9.25
N LEU A 238 -16.42 -6.88 8.48
CA LEU A 238 -16.44 -8.32 8.18
C LEU A 238 -15.17 -8.78 7.47
N LEU A 239 -14.73 -8.07 6.43
CA LEU A 239 -13.51 -8.41 5.69
C LEU A 239 -12.25 -8.26 6.56
N SER A 240 -12.20 -7.28 7.44
CA SER A 240 -11.12 -7.15 8.42
C SER A 240 -11.09 -8.34 9.39
N CYS A 241 -12.24 -8.82 9.88
CA CYS A 241 -12.28 -10.04 10.69
C CYS A 241 -11.78 -11.26 9.92
N VAL A 242 -12.14 -11.40 8.63
CA VAL A 242 -11.62 -12.46 7.76
C VAL A 242 -10.09 -12.35 7.60
N PHE A 243 -9.58 -11.13 7.42
CA PHE A 243 -8.13 -10.90 7.33
C PHE A 243 -7.40 -11.28 8.62
N ILE A 244 -7.92 -10.88 9.78
CA ILE A 244 -7.33 -11.21 11.09
C ILE A 244 -7.34 -12.73 11.31
N ALA A 245 -8.46 -13.41 11.01
CA ALA A 245 -8.55 -14.86 11.10
C ALA A 245 -7.55 -15.56 10.17
N TYR A 246 -7.46 -15.10 8.92
CA TYR A 246 -6.48 -15.62 7.96
C TYR A 246 -5.04 -15.37 8.44
N PHE A 247 -4.73 -14.18 8.96
CA PHE A 247 -3.40 -13.85 9.47
C PHE A 247 -3.01 -14.75 10.64
N ALA A 248 -3.93 -14.98 11.59
CA ALA A 248 -3.70 -15.87 12.72
C ALA A 248 -3.39 -17.31 12.26
N VAL A 249 -4.20 -17.84 11.33
CA VAL A 249 -3.97 -19.17 10.75
C VAL A 249 -2.64 -19.22 9.98
N TYR A 250 -2.36 -18.20 9.17
CA TYR A 250 -1.11 -18.09 8.41
C TYR A 250 0.13 -18.13 9.31
N SER A 251 0.12 -17.36 10.41
CA SER A 251 1.24 -17.32 11.37
C SER A 251 1.46 -18.68 12.05
N MET A 252 0.38 -19.40 12.38
CA MET A 252 0.47 -20.77 12.91
C MET A 252 1.11 -21.75 11.91
N PHE A 253 0.70 -21.71 10.64
CA PHE A 253 1.20 -22.62 9.61
C PHE A 253 2.65 -22.34 9.18
N THR A 254 3.05 -21.08 9.17
CA THR A 254 4.39 -20.68 8.71
C THR A 254 5.41 -20.60 9.83
N THR A 255 4.99 -20.86 11.08
CA THR A 255 5.76 -20.65 12.32
C THR A 255 6.41 -19.27 12.39
N LYS A 256 5.92 -18.30 11.62
CA LYS A 256 6.38 -16.91 11.64
C LYS A 256 5.73 -16.23 12.83
N ASN A 257 6.54 -15.57 13.64
CA ASN A 257 6.14 -14.83 14.83
C ASN A 257 5.71 -15.72 16.03
N THR A 258 6.18 -16.97 16.14
CA THR A 258 5.89 -17.81 17.32
C THR A 258 6.59 -17.33 18.57
N ASP A 259 7.75 -16.67 18.42
CA ASP A 259 8.57 -16.17 19.52
C ASP A 259 8.49 -14.64 19.67
N ASP A 260 7.90 -13.95 18.70
CA ASP A 260 7.77 -12.49 18.70
C ASP A 260 6.65 -12.06 19.65
N SER A 261 6.87 -10.92 20.32
CA SER A 261 5.82 -10.28 21.11
C SER A 261 4.67 -9.76 20.21
N PHE A 262 3.49 -9.55 20.82
CA PHE A 262 2.37 -8.89 20.13
C PHE A 262 2.80 -7.54 19.54
N TYR A 263 3.61 -6.80 20.29
CA TYR A 263 4.08 -5.48 19.90
C TYR A 263 4.96 -5.52 18.64
N GLU A 264 5.96 -6.39 18.60
CA GLU A 264 6.84 -6.56 17.43
C GLU A 264 6.05 -6.98 16.18
N THR A 265 5.10 -7.91 16.35
CA THR A 265 4.22 -8.32 15.25
C THR A 265 3.33 -7.17 14.79
N TYR A 266 2.79 -6.38 15.72
CA TYR A 266 1.97 -5.23 15.38
C TYR A 266 2.77 -4.16 14.62
N ASP A 267 3.94 -3.79 15.14
CA ASP A 267 4.78 -2.77 14.56
C ASP A 267 5.22 -3.16 13.13
N ALA A 268 5.75 -4.38 12.97
CA ALA A 268 6.27 -4.85 11.68
C ALA A 268 5.21 -4.93 10.55
N TYR A 269 3.93 -5.17 10.88
CA TYR A 269 2.90 -5.47 9.87
C TYR A 269 1.75 -4.47 9.76
N PHE A 270 1.48 -3.70 10.81
CA PHE A 270 0.31 -2.83 10.88
C PHE A 270 0.67 -1.37 11.15
N SER A 271 1.82 -1.12 11.74
CA SER A 271 2.36 0.22 11.96
C SER A 271 3.24 0.65 10.79
N ARG A 272 3.39 1.97 10.64
CA ARG A 272 4.45 2.60 9.87
C ARG A 272 5.14 3.73 10.64
N GLU A 273 4.93 3.76 11.95
CA GLU A 273 5.51 4.76 12.84
C GLU A 273 7.03 4.57 12.95
N SER A 274 7.47 3.33 13.15
CA SER A 274 8.85 3.01 13.43
C SER A 274 9.76 3.32 12.24
N GLU A 275 9.31 3.07 10.99
CA GLU A 275 10.04 3.43 9.79
C GLU A 275 10.19 4.95 9.60
N VAL A 276 9.15 5.72 9.94
CA VAL A 276 9.20 7.18 9.85
C VAL A 276 10.11 7.76 10.93
N LYS A 277 9.99 7.28 12.17
CA LYS A 277 10.91 7.64 13.26
C LYS A 277 12.35 7.29 12.90
N LEU A 278 12.60 6.11 12.31
CA LEU A 278 13.94 5.71 11.86
C LEU A 278 14.50 6.67 10.80
N SER A 279 13.66 7.10 9.86
CA SER A 279 14.05 8.07 8.83
C SER A 279 14.40 9.44 9.43
N ILE A 280 13.59 9.93 10.39
CA ILE A 280 13.87 11.17 11.13
C ILE A 280 15.18 11.03 11.94
N TYR A 281 15.31 9.93 12.68
CA TYR A 281 16.47 9.64 13.52
C TYR A 281 17.76 9.63 12.71
N SER A 282 17.77 8.98 11.54
CA SER A 282 18.94 8.98 10.66
C SER A 282 19.37 10.40 10.31
N ARG A 283 18.42 11.27 9.94
CA ARG A 283 18.70 12.66 9.53
C ARG A 283 19.18 13.54 10.68
N LEU A 284 18.75 13.27 11.91
CA LEU A 284 19.23 13.98 13.09
C LEU A 284 20.66 13.61 13.48
N ASN A 285 21.04 12.34 13.27
CA ASN A 285 22.30 11.80 13.75
C ASN A 285 23.39 11.70 12.66
N GLY A 286 23.24 12.42 11.54
CA GLY A 286 24.26 12.53 10.49
C GLY A 286 24.20 11.46 9.38
N ALA A 287 23.07 10.77 9.24
CA ALA A 287 22.64 9.76 8.24
C ALA A 287 23.65 9.16 7.24
N ASP A 288 23.79 7.82 7.32
CA ASP A 288 24.21 6.91 6.23
C ASP A 288 23.06 6.00 5.73
N MET A 289 21.78 6.38 5.94
CA MET A 289 20.65 5.53 5.50
C MET A 289 20.60 5.41 3.97
N LEU A 290 20.90 6.49 3.27
CA LEU A 290 20.93 6.55 1.81
C LEU A 290 22.33 6.93 1.36
N PRO A 291 22.79 6.43 0.20
CA PRO A 291 24.09 6.82 -0.35
C PRO A 291 24.15 8.30 -0.73
N TYR A 292 23.01 8.90 -1.11
CA TYR A 292 22.85 10.33 -1.36
C TYR A 292 21.37 10.73 -1.35
N ASP A 293 21.10 12.02 -1.11
CA ASP A 293 19.75 12.60 -1.14
C ASP A 293 19.13 12.45 -2.54
N GLY A 294 17.97 11.82 -2.64
CA GLY A 294 17.26 11.57 -3.89
C GLY A 294 17.51 10.19 -4.52
N ALA A 295 18.38 9.36 -3.95
CA ALA A 295 18.74 8.05 -4.50
C ALA A 295 17.52 7.15 -4.76
N THR A 296 16.57 7.06 -3.83
CA THR A 296 15.43 6.15 -3.98
C THR A 296 14.34 6.72 -4.89
N LEU A 297 14.20 8.05 -4.95
CA LEU A 297 13.31 8.69 -5.92
C LEU A 297 13.83 8.54 -7.35
N LEU A 298 15.16 8.55 -7.53
CA LEU A 298 15.78 8.20 -8.79
C LEU A 298 15.48 6.74 -9.16
N TYR A 299 15.57 5.83 -8.20
CA TYR A 299 15.13 4.44 -8.40
C TYR A 299 13.66 4.36 -8.80
N ASP A 300 12.74 5.05 -8.12
CA ASP A 300 11.31 5.00 -8.42
C ASP A 300 10.97 5.43 -9.85
N ILE A 301 11.67 6.45 -10.35
CA ILE A 301 11.47 6.94 -11.72
C ILE A 301 12.16 6.03 -12.75
N THR A 302 13.22 5.32 -12.37
CA THR A 302 14.06 4.51 -13.27
C THR A 302 14.01 3.00 -13.01
N CYS A 303 13.04 2.53 -12.23
CA CYS A 303 13.02 1.14 -11.76
C CYS A 303 12.93 0.13 -12.93
N TYR A 304 12.33 0.54 -14.06
CA TYR A 304 12.25 -0.22 -15.30
C TYR A 304 13.58 -0.38 -16.05
N ILE A 305 14.60 0.42 -15.76
CA ILE A 305 15.92 0.29 -16.38
C ILE A 305 16.63 -0.91 -15.73
N PRO A 306 16.94 -1.98 -16.47
CA PRO A 306 17.57 -3.15 -15.87
C PRO A 306 19.02 -2.86 -15.46
N ARG A 307 19.50 -3.55 -14.42
CA ARG A 307 20.85 -3.31 -13.84
C ARG A 307 22.00 -3.57 -14.80
N PHE A 308 21.84 -4.45 -15.79
CA PHE A 308 22.88 -4.68 -16.80
C PHE A 308 23.12 -3.47 -17.73
N LEU A 309 22.18 -2.50 -17.78
CA LEU A 309 22.37 -1.23 -18.49
C LEU A 309 22.89 -0.12 -17.57
N TRP A 310 22.77 -0.30 -16.25
CA TRP A 310 23.20 0.65 -15.25
C TRP A 310 23.48 -0.08 -13.94
N GLU A 311 24.74 -0.51 -13.78
CA GLU A 311 25.16 -1.39 -12.68
C GLU A 311 25.00 -0.67 -11.33
N ASP A 312 25.46 0.58 -11.24
CA ASP A 312 25.41 1.44 -10.04
C ASP A 312 24.03 2.07 -9.77
N LYS A 313 22.96 1.56 -10.37
CA LYS A 313 21.61 2.07 -10.13
C LYS A 313 21.26 1.96 -8.64
N PRO A 314 20.68 3.00 -8.01
CA PRO A 314 20.22 2.90 -6.62
C PRO A 314 19.18 1.77 -6.44
N TYR A 315 18.97 1.35 -5.21
CA TYR A 315 17.98 0.33 -4.86
C TYR A 315 16.68 0.97 -4.35
N GLY A 316 15.61 0.17 -4.29
CA GLY A 316 14.36 0.63 -3.68
C GLY A 316 14.53 0.90 -2.19
N PHE A 317 13.80 1.88 -1.67
CA PHE A 317 13.95 2.39 -0.31
C PHE A 317 13.85 1.33 0.80
N PHE A 318 13.01 0.32 0.61
CA PHE A 318 12.89 -0.79 1.55
C PHE A 318 14.22 -1.53 1.81
N ASN A 319 15.12 -1.63 0.82
CA ASN A 319 16.43 -2.26 1.01
C ASN A 319 17.33 -1.41 1.91
N TYR A 320 17.36 -0.09 1.65
CA TYR A 320 18.18 0.85 2.40
C TYR A 320 17.69 1.04 3.83
N LEU A 321 16.39 1.19 4.03
CA LEU A 321 15.80 1.30 5.36
C LEU A 321 16.09 0.04 6.17
N THR A 322 15.93 -1.14 5.56
CA THR A 322 16.23 -2.41 6.24
C THR A 322 17.70 -2.53 6.60
N ALA A 323 18.61 -2.25 5.65
CA ALA A 323 20.04 -2.25 5.94
C ALA A 323 20.41 -1.32 7.09
N TYR A 324 19.84 -0.11 7.11
CA TYR A 324 20.08 0.86 8.17
C TYR A 324 19.50 0.40 9.52
N ALA A 325 18.29 -0.17 9.56
CA ALA A 325 17.67 -0.65 10.80
C ALA A 325 18.53 -1.69 11.53
N TYR A 326 19.20 -2.58 10.78
CA TYR A 326 20.08 -3.62 11.33
C TYR A 326 21.51 -3.12 11.55
N ASN A 327 22.10 -2.45 10.56
CA ASN A 327 23.55 -2.20 10.48
C ASN A 327 23.94 -0.74 10.72
N GLY A 328 23.01 0.19 10.54
CA GLY A 328 23.26 1.64 10.68
C GLY A 328 23.85 2.32 9.45
N HIS A 329 23.98 1.59 8.32
CA HIS A 329 24.48 2.11 7.06
C HIS A 329 23.80 1.43 5.86
N ALA A 330 23.84 2.10 4.71
CA ALA A 330 23.15 1.70 3.47
C ALA A 330 23.74 0.50 2.72
N GLU A 331 24.97 0.09 3.05
CA GLU A 331 25.80 -0.77 2.17
C GLU A 331 25.55 -2.27 2.33
N THR A 332 25.06 -2.72 3.49
CA THR A 332 24.87 -4.15 3.77
C THR A 332 23.39 -4.51 3.73
N PHE A 333 22.91 -4.95 2.56
CA PHE A 333 21.53 -5.41 2.41
C PHE A 333 21.27 -6.75 3.11
N MET A 334 20.10 -6.84 3.72
CA MET A 334 19.63 -8.05 4.38
C MET A 334 18.90 -8.92 3.36
N GLU A 335 19.46 -10.08 3.00
CA GLU A 335 18.77 -11.01 2.11
C GLU A 335 17.55 -11.64 2.79
N GLY A 336 16.41 -11.64 2.09
CA GLY A 336 15.20 -12.34 2.54
C GLY A 336 14.39 -11.63 3.63
N SER A 337 14.88 -10.53 4.19
CA SER A 337 14.16 -9.69 5.15
C SER A 337 14.05 -8.26 4.61
N ASN A 338 12.84 -7.70 4.60
CA ASN A 338 12.61 -6.31 4.24
C ASN A 338 11.50 -5.74 5.12
N PHE A 339 11.77 -4.58 5.72
CA PHE A 339 10.74 -3.77 6.34
C PHE A 339 9.78 -3.22 5.28
N GLN A 340 8.52 -3.11 5.68
CA GLN A 340 7.53 -2.48 4.84
C GLN A 340 7.63 -0.97 5.03
N VAL A 341 7.87 -0.24 3.95
CA VAL A 341 8.09 1.20 4.00
C VAL A 341 6.86 1.99 3.56
N ASN A 342 6.92 3.31 3.62
CA ASN A 342 5.90 4.17 3.04
C ASN A 342 6.50 5.45 2.46
N ILE A 343 5.66 6.21 1.76
CA ILE A 343 6.07 7.48 1.14
C ILE A 343 6.66 8.48 2.14
N TRP A 344 6.19 8.50 3.40
CA TRP A 344 6.64 9.47 4.39
C TRP A 344 8.09 9.22 4.81
N SER A 345 8.39 7.98 5.23
CA SER A 345 9.74 7.55 5.60
C SER A 345 10.72 7.77 4.45
N GLU A 346 10.33 7.39 3.23
CA GLU A 346 11.15 7.56 2.03
C GLU A 346 11.51 9.03 1.76
N TYR A 347 10.52 9.91 1.72
CA TYR A 347 10.77 11.32 1.42
C TYR A 347 11.56 12.00 2.54
N ILE A 348 11.33 11.61 3.80
CA ILE A 348 12.09 12.13 4.94
C ILE A 348 13.55 11.67 4.89
N ALA A 349 13.82 10.42 4.54
CA ALA A 349 15.18 9.93 4.38
C ALA A 349 15.93 10.68 3.27
N ASN A 350 15.24 11.00 2.17
CA ASN A 350 15.85 11.74 1.05
C ASN A 350 16.03 13.24 1.31
N PHE A 351 15.14 13.90 2.04
CA PHE A 351 15.10 15.38 2.10
C PHE A 351 14.94 15.95 3.52
N GLY A 352 15.05 15.13 4.56
CA GLY A 352 14.74 15.52 5.93
C GLY A 352 13.29 15.96 6.10
N LEU A 353 13.03 16.91 6.99
CA LEU A 353 11.66 17.39 7.27
C LEU A 353 10.99 18.08 6.07
N LEU A 354 11.76 18.58 5.08
CA LEU A 354 11.19 19.05 3.82
C LEU A 354 10.52 17.91 3.04
N GLY A 355 10.98 16.68 3.23
CA GLY A 355 10.36 15.47 2.70
C GLY A 355 8.90 15.32 3.08
N CYS A 356 8.50 15.72 4.30
CA CYS A 356 7.10 15.71 4.74
C CYS A 356 6.22 16.60 3.86
N ILE A 357 6.72 17.79 3.50
CA ILE A 357 6.01 18.74 2.65
C ILE A 357 5.92 18.21 1.22
N LEU A 358 7.03 17.71 0.68
CA LEU A 358 7.12 17.21 -0.69
C LEU A 358 6.21 15.99 -0.92
N SER A 359 6.21 15.03 -0.01
CA SER A 359 5.33 13.84 -0.05
C SER A 359 3.85 14.24 0.04
N LEU A 360 3.50 15.16 0.94
CA LEU A 360 2.13 15.67 1.05
C LEU A 360 1.67 16.36 -0.24
N LEU A 361 2.52 17.22 -0.82
CA LEU A 361 2.24 17.88 -2.09
C LEU A 361 2.10 16.88 -3.25
N PHE A 362 2.92 15.83 -3.28
CA PHE A 362 2.84 14.77 -4.28
C PHE A 362 1.50 14.04 -4.21
N ILE A 363 1.10 13.59 -3.01
CA ILE A 363 -0.21 12.95 -2.77
C ILE A 363 -1.37 13.86 -3.19
N ILE A 364 -1.36 15.11 -2.74
CA ILE A 364 -2.39 16.10 -3.08
C ILE A 364 -2.45 16.33 -4.58
N GLY A 365 -1.29 16.41 -5.25
CA GLY A 365 -1.16 16.58 -6.69
C GLY A 365 -1.84 15.45 -7.47
N ILE A 366 -1.52 14.20 -7.13
CA ILE A 366 -2.10 13.02 -7.78
C ILE A 366 -3.61 12.95 -7.53
N VAL A 367 -4.06 13.15 -6.29
CA VAL A 367 -5.50 13.12 -5.98
C VAL A 367 -6.25 14.23 -6.73
N ARG A 368 -5.71 15.46 -6.75
CA ARG A 368 -6.33 16.58 -7.46
C ARG A 368 -6.49 16.30 -8.96
N VAL A 369 -5.47 15.71 -9.59
CA VAL A 369 -5.51 15.32 -11.01
C VAL A 369 -6.54 14.21 -11.23
N SER A 370 -6.55 13.20 -10.36
CA SER A 370 -7.35 11.98 -10.49
C SER A 370 -8.84 12.24 -10.27
N GLU A 371 -9.20 13.02 -9.25
CA GLU A 371 -10.61 13.33 -8.93
C GLU A 371 -11.26 14.30 -9.91
N ARG A 372 -10.48 15.23 -10.48
CA ARG A 372 -10.99 16.18 -11.50
C ARG A 372 -11.10 15.54 -12.89
N SER A 373 -10.61 14.32 -13.06
CA SER A 373 -10.61 13.66 -14.36
C SER A 373 -11.98 13.08 -14.71
N ASN A 374 -12.39 13.28 -15.97
CA ASN A 374 -13.54 12.60 -16.55
C ASN A 374 -13.26 11.13 -16.93
N VAL A 375 -12.00 10.68 -16.83
CA VAL A 375 -11.59 9.32 -17.16
C VAL A 375 -11.66 8.46 -15.90
N ALA A 376 -12.66 7.57 -15.83
CA ALA A 376 -12.88 6.66 -14.70
C ALA A 376 -11.63 5.91 -14.26
N MET A 377 -10.89 5.35 -15.22
CA MET A 377 -9.67 4.57 -14.94
C MET A 377 -8.54 5.44 -14.35
N LEU A 378 -8.45 6.73 -14.70
CA LEU A 378 -7.47 7.63 -14.10
C LEU A 378 -7.81 7.91 -12.63
N ASN A 379 -9.10 8.11 -12.34
CA ASN A 379 -9.58 8.29 -10.97
C ASN A 379 -9.31 7.04 -10.11
N ILE A 380 -9.71 5.86 -10.61
CA ILE A 380 -9.51 4.58 -9.90
C ILE A 380 -8.02 4.30 -9.66
N SER A 381 -7.21 4.29 -10.72
CA SER A 381 -5.77 3.99 -10.60
C SER A 381 -5.05 4.97 -9.68
N GLY A 382 -5.34 6.27 -9.77
CA GLY A 382 -4.74 7.28 -8.89
C GLY A 382 -5.18 7.16 -7.44
N SER A 383 -6.46 6.84 -7.20
CA SER A 383 -6.98 6.60 -5.84
C SER A 383 -6.29 5.41 -5.18
N VAL A 384 -6.24 4.29 -5.90
CA VAL A 384 -5.66 3.03 -5.40
C VAL A 384 -4.16 3.19 -5.21
N PHE A 385 -3.45 3.82 -6.17
CA PHE A 385 -2.02 4.10 -6.06
C PHE A 385 -1.70 4.87 -4.77
N VAL A 386 -2.36 6.00 -4.51
CA VAL A 386 -2.08 6.82 -3.32
C VAL A 386 -2.35 6.04 -2.03
N LEU A 387 -3.47 5.33 -1.94
CA LEU A 387 -3.83 4.58 -0.74
C LEU A 387 -2.86 3.43 -0.46
N ILE A 388 -2.40 2.73 -1.50
CA ILE A 388 -1.46 1.62 -1.31
C ILE A 388 -0.05 2.16 -1.03
N TYR A 389 0.39 3.24 -1.68
CA TYR A 389 1.72 3.82 -1.44
C TYR A 389 1.88 4.37 -0.01
N LEU A 390 0.79 4.86 0.60
CA LEU A 390 0.76 5.26 2.00
C LEU A 390 1.09 4.09 2.97
N PHE A 391 0.81 2.85 2.58
CA PHE A 391 0.98 1.67 3.44
C PHE A 391 2.18 0.79 3.05
N PHE A 392 2.50 0.64 1.75
CA PHE A 392 3.43 -0.39 1.26
C PHE A 392 4.64 0.14 0.46
N GLY A 393 4.89 1.45 0.46
CA GLY A 393 6.08 2.00 -0.20
C GLY A 393 6.06 1.77 -1.72
N PHE A 394 7.13 2.12 -2.43
CA PHE A 394 7.21 1.94 -3.89
C PHE A 394 7.61 0.51 -4.26
N GLU A 395 6.88 -0.48 -3.76
CA GLU A 395 7.03 -1.90 -4.11
C GLU A 395 6.38 -2.26 -5.45
N LEU A 396 6.61 -3.48 -5.96
CA LEU A 396 6.17 -3.91 -7.29
C LEU A 396 4.68 -3.65 -7.56
N ILE A 397 3.79 -3.90 -6.60
CA ILE A 397 2.35 -3.61 -6.76
C ILE A 397 2.07 -2.10 -6.91
N VAL A 398 2.79 -1.27 -6.16
CA VAL A 398 2.67 0.20 -6.20
C VAL A 398 3.27 0.74 -7.49
N MET A 399 4.39 0.18 -7.97
CA MET A 399 4.97 0.48 -9.28
C MET A 399 3.97 0.22 -10.41
N VAL A 400 3.33 -0.96 -10.42
CA VAL A 400 2.33 -1.32 -11.43
C VAL A 400 1.16 -0.33 -11.42
N LEU A 401 0.69 0.06 -10.24
CA LEU A 401 -0.38 1.05 -10.09
C LEU A 401 0.04 2.46 -10.53
N PHE A 402 1.28 2.86 -10.24
CA PHE A 402 1.86 4.12 -10.67
C PHE A 402 1.93 4.20 -12.20
N TYR A 403 2.45 3.16 -12.87
CA TYR A 403 2.52 3.13 -14.32
C TYR A 403 1.14 3.04 -14.97
N ALA A 404 0.19 2.31 -14.37
CA ALA A 404 -1.19 2.31 -14.83
C ALA A 404 -1.80 3.73 -14.78
N TRP A 405 -1.60 4.44 -13.67
CA TRP A 405 -2.04 5.83 -13.53
C TRP A 405 -1.38 6.75 -14.57
N LEU A 406 -0.05 6.65 -14.72
CA LEU A 406 0.73 7.46 -15.67
C LEU A 406 0.28 7.22 -17.12
N TYR A 407 0.02 5.97 -17.50
CA TYR A 407 -0.53 5.63 -18.82
C TYR A 407 -1.87 6.33 -19.08
N PHE A 408 -2.82 6.26 -18.13
CA PHE A 408 -4.10 6.94 -18.29
C PHE A 408 -3.97 8.46 -18.27
N PHE A 409 -3.01 8.99 -17.51
CA PHE A 409 -2.73 10.42 -17.43
C PHE A 409 -2.24 10.96 -18.78
N VAL A 410 -1.26 10.30 -19.40
CA VAL A 410 -0.64 10.73 -20.65
C VAL A 410 -1.57 10.50 -21.85
N PHE A 411 -2.11 9.29 -22.01
CA PHE A 411 -2.75 8.87 -23.27
C PHE A 411 -4.25 9.14 -23.32
N LYS A 412 -4.97 9.11 -22.19
CA LYS A 412 -6.44 9.30 -22.20
C LYS A 412 -6.86 10.75 -21.94
N ARG A 413 -6.06 11.55 -21.22
CA ARG A 413 -6.35 12.98 -21.04
C ARG A 413 -6.28 13.77 -22.35
N LYS A 414 -5.32 13.46 -23.25
CA LYS A 414 -5.20 14.10 -24.58
C LYS A 414 -6.42 13.84 -25.47
N SER A 415 -6.96 12.62 -25.47
CA SER A 415 -8.15 12.27 -26.27
C SER A 415 -9.42 13.03 -25.86
N SER A 416 -9.55 13.38 -24.58
CA SER A 416 -10.67 14.17 -24.05
C SER A 416 -10.56 15.65 -24.41
N LEU A 417 -9.36 16.21 -24.47
CA LEU A 417 -9.12 17.62 -24.82
C LEU A 417 -9.26 17.89 -26.33
N HIS A 418 -8.95 16.89 -27.18
CA HIS A 418 -9.16 17.01 -28.63
C HIS A 418 -10.64 16.98 -29.01
N ARG A 419 -11.46 16.19 -28.30
CA ARG A 419 -12.90 16.07 -28.59
C ARG A 419 -13.71 17.34 -28.29
N THR A 420 -13.25 18.17 -27.36
CA THR A 420 -13.85 19.48 -27.06
C THR A 420 -13.45 20.58 -28.05
N ARG A 421 -12.41 20.37 -28.87
CA ARG A 421 -12.03 21.32 -29.94
C ARG A 421 -12.73 21.05 -31.28
N THR A 422 -13.26 19.86 -31.49
CA THR A 422 -13.97 19.48 -32.73
C THR A 422 -15.49 19.70 -32.68
N THR A 423 -15.99 20.37 -31.64
CA THR A 423 -17.41 20.71 -31.46
C THR A 423 -17.62 22.21 -31.27
N TYR A 424 -16.88 23.02 -32.04
CA TYR A 424 -17.19 24.42 -32.26
C TYR A 424 -17.24 24.68 -33.76
#